data_AF-A0A543PLG0-F1
#
_entry.id   AF-A0A543PLG0-F1
#
_cell.length_a   1.000
_cell.length_b   1.000
_cell.length_c   1.000
_cell.angle_alpha   90.00
_cell.angle_beta   90.00
_cell.angle_gamma   90.00
#
_symmetry.space_group_name_H-M   'P 1'
#
loop_
_entity.id
_entity.type
_entity.pdbx_description
1 polymer ?
#
loop_
_entity_poly.entity_id
_entity_poly.type
_entity_poly.pdbx_seq_one_letter_code
_entity_poly.pdbx_strand_id
1 'polypeptide(L)'
;MGLVDHDLTDAQWQTLQAAWGGCAYCGATGGPLQRDCVLPISRGGRYTLDNVVPACRSCNTSKCNAEVTGWLRRKRLDERAFLTRHVEIRRELETRRELELRRELELPGA
;
A
#
# COMPACT_ATOMS: atom_id res chain seq x y z
N MET A 1 4.74 0.51 -25.75
CA MET A 1 4.75 -0.24 -24.48
C MET A 1 5.08 0.76 -23.39
N GLY A 2 4.06 1.23 -22.65
CA GLY A 2 4.24 2.24 -21.60
C GLY A 2 5.13 1.68 -20.49
N LEU A 3 6.07 2.50 -20.05
CA LEU A 3 6.99 2.20 -18.95
C LEU A 3 6.18 1.66 -17.76
N VAL A 4 6.57 0.49 -17.28
CA VAL A 4 6.00 -0.07 -16.06
C VAL A 4 6.70 0.64 -14.92
N ASP A 5 6.11 1.74 -14.45
CA ASP A 5 6.62 2.48 -13.29
C ASP A 5 6.60 1.55 -12.06
N HIS A 6 7.81 1.22 -11.59
CA HIS A 6 8.10 0.34 -10.46
C HIS A 6 8.81 1.15 -9.38
N ASP A 7 8.17 2.24 -8.96
CA ASP A 7 8.86 3.36 -8.32
C ASP A 7 8.66 3.46 -6.81
N LEU A 8 8.17 2.38 -6.17
CA LEU A 8 8.04 2.38 -4.71
C LEU A 8 9.42 2.46 -4.04
N THR A 9 9.73 3.63 -3.47
CA THR A 9 10.99 3.88 -2.77
C THR A 9 10.99 3.28 -1.36
N ASP A 10 12.17 3.14 -0.74
CA ASP A 10 12.27 2.67 0.64
C ASP A 10 11.64 3.65 1.64
N ALA A 11 11.73 4.96 1.39
CA ALA A 11 11.07 5.97 2.21
C ALA A 11 9.53 5.84 2.14
N GLN A 12 8.99 5.65 0.92
CA GLN A 12 7.57 5.38 0.71
C GLN A 12 7.13 4.09 1.40
N TRP A 13 7.97 3.05 1.39
CA TRP A 13 7.70 1.81 2.11
C TRP A 13 7.65 2.01 3.63
N GLN A 14 8.55 2.79 4.21
CA GLN A 14 8.51 3.13 5.63
C GLN A 14 7.23 3.88 5.99
N THR A 15 6.81 4.84 5.14
CA THR A 15 5.54 5.56 5.28
C THR A 15 4.34 4.63 5.26
N LEU A 16 4.30 3.64 4.36
CA LEU A 16 3.22 2.63 4.33
C LEU A 16 3.21 1.78 5.60
N GLN A 17 4.36 1.30 6.07
CA GLN A 17 4.44 0.53 7.31
C GLN A 17 3.91 1.33 8.51
N ALA A 18 4.29 2.60 8.62
CA ALA A 18 3.81 3.48 9.69
C ALA A 18 2.30 3.75 9.59
N ALA A 19 1.78 4.01 8.38
CA ALA A 19 0.37 4.32 8.18
C ALA A 19 -0.56 3.13 8.46
N TRP A 20 -0.11 1.91 8.15
CA TRP A 20 -0.88 0.70 8.42
C TRP A 20 -0.68 0.15 9.84
N GLY A 21 0.50 0.37 10.44
CA GLY A 21 0.82 -0.09 11.80
C GLY A 21 0.94 -1.61 11.98
N GLY A 22 0.86 -2.39 10.90
CA GLY A 22 0.88 -3.85 10.91
C GLY A 22 0.52 -4.43 9.54
N CYS A 23 0.23 -5.73 9.50
CA CYS A 23 -0.30 -6.38 8.30
C CYS A 23 -1.63 -5.74 7.92
N ALA A 24 -1.72 -5.19 6.71
CA ALA A 24 -2.92 -4.56 6.16
C ALA A 24 -4.15 -5.48 6.12
N TYR A 25 -3.93 -6.80 6.18
CA TYR A 25 -4.99 -7.79 6.06
C TYR A 25 -5.45 -8.36 7.41
N CYS A 26 -4.52 -8.86 8.23
CA CYS A 26 -4.85 -9.52 9.50
C CYS A 26 -4.51 -8.68 10.75
N GLY A 27 -3.92 -7.49 10.59
CA GLY A 27 -3.54 -6.62 11.71
C GLY A 27 -2.32 -7.07 12.52
N ALA A 28 -1.70 -8.22 12.20
CA ALA A 28 -0.55 -8.71 12.95
C ALA A 28 0.66 -7.75 12.88
N THR A 29 1.27 -7.49 14.03
CA THR A 29 2.40 -6.55 14.19
C THR A 29 3.74 -7.22 14.56
N GLY A 30 3.70 -8.48 14.98
CA GLY A 30 4.84 -9.18 15.60
C GLY A 30 5.88 -9.79 14.65
N GLY A 31 5.97 -9.37 13.39
CA GLY A 31 6.90 -9.97 12.44
C GLY A 31 7.20 -9.12 11.21
N PRO A 32 8.21 -9.50 10.40
CA PRO A 32 8.60 -8.73 9.22
C PRO A 32 7.46 -8.67 8.21
N LEU A 33 7.17 -7.45 7.76
CA LEU A 33 6.16 -7.17 6.75
C LEU A 33 6.80 -7.22 5.35
N GLN A 34 6.05 -7.73 4.39
CA GLN A 34 6.40 -7.82 2.99
C GLN A 34 5.53 -6.84 2.19
N ARG A 35 6.05 -6.41 1.04
CA ARG A 35 5.31 -5.57 0.08
C ARG A 35 4.40 -6.47 -0.74
N ASP A 36 3.09 -6.25 -0.64
CA ASP A 36 2.09 -6.94 -1.45
C ASP A 36 1.27 -5.94 -2.27
N CYS A 37 1.01 -6.28 -3.52
CA CYS A 37 0.20 -5.45 -4.42
C CYS A 37 -1.29 -5.77 -4.27
N VAL A 38 -2.10 -4.78 -3.93
CA VAL A 38 -3.56 -4.89 -3.77
C VAL A 38 -4.20 -5.41 -5.07
N LEU A 39 -3.92 -4.77 -6.21
CA LEU A 39 -4.11 -5.34 -7.55
C LEU A 39 -2.83 -6.08 -7.96
N PRO A 40 -2.85 -7.40 -8.19
CA PRO A 40 -1.67 -8.15 -8.61
C PRO A 40 -1.06 -7.61 -9.91
N ILE A 41 0.27 -7.64 -10.02
CA ILE A 41 1.00 -7.19 -11.22
C ILE A 41 0.57 -7.99 -12.46
N SER A 42 0.33 -9.30 -12.30
CA SER A 42 -0.16 -10.18 -13.37
C SER A 42 -1.55 -9.81 -13.90
N ARG A 43 -2.24 -8.86 -13.26
CA ARG A 43 -3.54 -8.33 -13.69
C ARG A 43 -3.52 -6.82 -13.89
N GLY A 44 -2.35 -6.26 -14.18
CA GLY A 44 -2.19 -4.85 -14.52
C GLY A 44 -1.94 -3.92 -13.32
N GLY A 45 -1.76 -4.48 -12.12
CA GLY A 45 -1.28 -3.72 -10.97
C GLY A 45 0.13 -3.18 -11.16
N ARG A 46 0.45 -2.07 -10.49
CA ARG A 46 1.77 -1.45 -10.50
C ARG A 46 2.43 -1.50 -9.13
N TYR A 47 3.75 -1.39 -9.10
CA TYR A 47 4.51 -1.43 -7.85
C TYR A 47 4.72 -0.02 -7.31
N THR A 48 3.64 0.57 -6.82
CA THR A 48 3.52 2.00 -6.50
C THR A 48 2.96 2.20 -5.10
N LEU A 49 3.10 3.41 -4.55
CA LEU A 49 2.65 3.78 -3.21
C LEU A 49 1.14 3.53 -2.99
N ASP A 50 0.32 3.68 -4.03
CA ASP A 50 -1.13 3.52 -3.96
C ASP A 50 -1.59 2.05 -4.04
N ASN A 51 -0.77 1.17 -4.64
CA ASN A 51 -1.13 -0.22 -4.86
C ASN A 51 -0.38 -1.19 -3.93
N VAL A 52 0.71 -0.78 -3.28
CA VAL A 52 1.44 -1.63 -2.33
C VAL A 52 0.95 -1.43 -0.90
N VAL A 53 0.76 -2.54 -0.17
CA VAL A 53 0.44 -2.56 1.25
C VAL A 53 1.38 -3.50 2.01
N PRO A 54 1.60 -3.28 3.31
CA PRO A 54 2.35 -4.21 4.14
C PRO A 54 1.55 -5.46 4.47
N ALA A 55 2.12 -6.63 4.25
CA ALA A 55 1.50 -7.91 4.54
C ALA A 55 2.46 -8.84 5.30
N CYS A 56 1.96 -9.56 6.31
CA CYS A 56 2.74 -10.62 6.92
C CYS A 56 2.96 -11.78 5.92
N ARG A 57 4.00 -12.59 6.16
CA ARG A 57 4.33 -13.74 5.28
C ARG A 57 3.13 -14.64 4.99
N SER A 58 2.35 -15.00 6.02
CA SER A 58 1.18 -15.88 5.87
C SER A 58 0.12 -15.29 4.93
N CYS A 59 -0.22 -14.00 5.12
CA CYS A 59 -1.20 -13.33 4.27
C CYS A 59 -0.70 -13.16 2.85
N ASN A 60 0.55 -12.68 2.67
CA ASN A 60 1.14 -12.46 1.36
C ASN A 60 1.21 -13.77 0.54
N THR A 61 1.73 -14.85 1.13
CA THR A 61 1.78 -16.17 0.47
C THR A 61 0.38 -16.70 0.17
N SER A 62 -0.58 -16.53 1.10
CA SER A 62 -1.95 -17.00 0.89
C SER A 62 -2.70 -16.21 -0.18
N LYS A 63 -2.43 -14.90 -0.33
CA LYS A 63 -3.03 -14.06 -1.36
C LYS A 63 -2.41 -14.37 -2.72
N CYS A 64 -1.09 -14.42 -2.79
CA CYS A 64 -0.36 -14.64 -4.04
C CYS A 64 -0.92 -13.70 -5.12
N ASN A 65 -1.30 -14.24 -6.26
CA ASN A 65 -1.85 -13.50 -7.40
C ASN A 65 -3.38 -13.40 -7.38
N ALA A 66 -4.06 -13.62 -6.25
CA ALA A 66 -5.51 -13.47 -6.16
C ALA A 66 -5.92 -12.00 -6.05
N GLU A 67 -7.10 -11.66 -6.59
CA GLU A 67 -7.75 -10.37 -6.34
C GLU A 67 -8.00 -10.20 -4.85
N VAL A 68 -7.69 -9.02 -4.33
CA VAL A 68 -7.74 -8.74 -2.89
C VAL A 68 -9.12 -9.01 -2.29
N THR A 69 -10.20 -8.53 -2.91
CA THR A 69 -11.57 -8.65 -2.38
C THR A 69 -12.02 -10.11 -2.37
N GLY A 70 -11.82 -10.82 -3.48
CA GLY A 70 -12.11 -12.25 -3.57
C GLY A 70 -11.30 -13.09 -2.57
N TRP A 71 -10.04 -12.71 -2.32
CA TRP A 71 -9.21 -13.37 -1.32
C TRP A 71 -9.63 -13.05 0.12
N LEU A 72 -9.95 -11.79 0.44
CA LEU A 72 -10.44 -11.37 1.75
C LEU A 72 -11.72 -12.13 2.14
N ARG A 73 -12.69 -12.21 1.22
CA ARG A 73 -13.93 -13.00 1.41
C ARG A 73 -13.63 -14.47 1.69
N ARG A 74 -12.73 -15.09 0.91
CA ARG A 74 -12.31 -16.50 1.11
C ARG A 74 -11.65 -16.73 2.46
N LYS A 75 -10.86 -15.77 2.93
CA LYS A 75 -10.20 -15.79 4.24
C LYS A 75 -11.11 -15.38 5.39
N ARG A 76 -12.35 -14.97 5.12
CA ARG A 76 -13.31 -14.42 6.09
C ARG A 76 -12.72 -13.21 6.85
N LEU A 77 -11.92 -12.40 6.16
CA LEU A 77 -11.41 -11.14 6.66
C LEU A 77 -12.39 -10.01 6.31
N ASP A 78 -12.34 -8.92 7.07
CA ASP A 78 -13.24 -7.78 6.86
C ASP A 78 -12.82 -6.95 5.64
N GLU A 79 -13.45 -7.23 4.50
CA GLU A 79 -13.22 -6.51 3.26
C GLU A 79 -13.58 -5.03 3.35
N ARG A 80 -14.64 -4.69 4.05
CA ARG A 80 -15.09 -3.30 4.15
C ARG A 80 -14.07 -2.50 4.94
N ALA A 81 -13.62 -3.02 6.07
CA ALA A 81 -12.59 -2.38 6.88
C ALA A 81 -11.29 -2.18 6.08
N PHE A 82 -10.85 -3.19 5.34
CA PHE A 82 -9.67 -3.07 4.47
C PHE A 82 -9.83 -1.96 3.43
N LEU A 83 -10.92 -1.97 2.66
CA LEU A 83 -11.14 -1.00 1.57
C LEU A 83 -11.27 0.43 2.11
N THR A 84 -11.98 0.62 3.22
CA THR A 84 -12.09 1.93 3.88
C THR A 84 -10.72 2.43 4.31
N ARG A 85 -9.93 1.60 5.02
CA ARG A 85 -8.61 1.99 5.48
C ARG A 85 -7.64 2.27 4.33
N HIS A 86 -7.71 1.49 3.25
CA HIS A 86 -6.88 1.69 2.06
C HIS A 86 -7.15 3.05 1.41
N VAL A 87 -8.42 3.45 1.28
CA VAL A 87 -8.79 4.77 0.74
C VAL A 87 -8.32 5.90 1.67
N GLU A 88 -8.50 5.76 2.98
CA GLU A 88 -8.05 6.75 3.96
C GLU A 88 -6.55 6.99 3.90
N ILE A 89 -5.74 5.93 3.96
CA ILE A 89 -4.28 6.03 3.90
C ILE A 89 -3.86 6.66 2.57
N ARG A 90 -4.43 6.24 1.44
CA ARG A 90 -4.09 6.82 0.14
C ARG A 90 -4.34 8.33 0.09
N ARG A 91 -5.48 8.79 0.58
CA ARG A 91 -5.81 10.23 0.64
C ARG A 91 -4.88 11.00 1.57
N GLU A 92 -4.55 10.41 2.72
CA GLU A 92 -3.61 11.00 3.67
C GLU A 92 -2.22 11.17 3.05
N LEU A 93 -1.71 10.15 2.35
CA LEU A 93 -0.40 10.21 1.72
C LEU A 93 -0.36 11.17 0.52
N GLU A 94 -1.43 11.24 -0.26
CA GLU A 94 -1.58 12.24 -1.33
C GLU A 94 -1.57 13.66 -0.76
N THR A 95 -2.35 13.91 0.29
CA THR A 95 -2.39 15.21 0.97
C THR A 95 -1.02 15.61 1.52
N ARG A 96 -0.31 14.68 2.17
CA ARG A 96 1.06 14.93 2.67
C ARG A 96 2.02 15.32 1.55
N ARG A 97 1.99 14.59 0.44
CA ARG A 97 2.82 14.87 -0.75
C ARG A 97 2.52 16.25 -1.34
N GLU A 98 1.26 16.64 -1.43
CA GLU A 98 0.86 17.97 -1.91
C GLU A 98 1.39 19.09 -1.00
N LEU A 99 1.30 18.91 0.32
CA LEU A 99 1.81 19.89 1.29
C LEU A 99 3.34 20.00 1.23
N GLU A 100 4.05 18.88 1.08
CA GLU A 100 5.51 18.88 0.88
C GLU A 100 5.90 19.64 -0.39
N LEU A 101 5.24 19.38 -1.51
CA LEU A 101 5.48 20.08 -2.77
C LEU A 101 5.20 21.59 -2.66
N ARG A 102 4.09 21.97 -2.01
CA ARG A 102 3.77 23.38 -1.77
C ARG A 102 4.86 24.06 -0.94
N ARG A 103 5.32 23.41 0.12
CA ARG A 103 6.39 23.92 0.98
C ARG A 103 7.70 24.10 0.23
N GLU A 104 8.04 23.19 -0.68
CA GLU A 104 9.22 23.31 -1.54
C GLU A 104 9.13 24.50 -2.50
N LEU A 105 7.96 24.74 -3.09
CA LEU A 105 7.71 25.85 -4.01
C LEU A 105 7.63 27.22 -3.31
N GLU A 106 7.27 27.24 -2.03
CA GLU A 106 7.16 28.46 -1.20
C GLU A 106 8.47 28.87 -0.51
N LEU A 107 9.56 28.11 -0.65
CA LEU A 107 10.87 28.47 -0.12
C LEU A 107 11.58 29.48 -1.04
N PRO A 108 11.78 30.75 -0.63
CA PRO A 108 12.51 31.71 -1.46
C PRO A 108 14.00 31.37 -1.51
N GLY A 109 14.50 31.03 -2.71
CA GLY A 109 15.94 31.00 -3.03
C GLY A 109 16.58 29.62 -3.18
N ALA A 110 16.15 28.83 -4.18
CA ALA A 110 17.03 27.85 -4.82
C ALA A 110 17.86 28.54 -5.91
#